data_AF-A0A1W9LFP9-F1
#
_entry.id   AF-A0A1W9LFP9-F1
#
_cell.length_a   1.000
_cell.length_b   1.000
_cell.length_c   1.000
_cell.angle_alpha   90.00
_cell.angle_beta   90.00
_cell.angle_gamma   90.00
#
_symmetry.space_group_name_H-M   'P 1'
#
loop_
_entity.id
_entity.type
_entity.pdbx_description
1 polymer ?
#
loop_
_entity_poly.entity_id
_entity_poly.type
_entity_poly.pdbx_seq_one_letter_code
_entity_poly.pdbx_strand_id
1 'polypeptide(L)'
;MTTIETKEQVLEKIMSQNKPACPNCGAEMNIWEVPSINCGDGLGWGTPYLYICFNDECPLYVKGWENIKDNYSHSASYRCMNYPGTEQFELITVFSPVGATGQIIDDQVVAQQEVLKESIKKGFSILAECYVSKDSPSVMRIILDPTEPARVRLKAAEMIGDIGETDAIEPLRNLKFESRIIQEKVEESVSKIHEKFFTRECPFCAEIIKKRANTCKHCGKEVAGK
;
A
#
# COMPACT_ATOMS: atom_id res chain seq x y z
N MET A 1 16.23 -3.58 24.35
CA MET A 1 15.95 -3.11 22.97
C MET A 1 14.45 -2.96 22.85
N THR A 2 13.94 -1.74 22.88
CA THR A 2 12.52 -1.46 22.65
C THR A 2 12.23 -1.70 21.17
N THR A 3 11.41 -2.70 20.86
CA THR A 3 10.98 -2.99 19.50
C THR A 3 10.20 -1.79 18.99
N ILE A 4 10.67 -1.13 17.93
CA ILE A 4 9.94 -0.03 17.30
C ILE A 4 8.81 -0.66 16.49
N GLU A 5 7.58 -0.52 16.98
CA GLU A 5 6.38 -0.99 16.26
C GLU A 5 6.02 0.02 15.16
N THR A 6 5.73 -0.49 13.97
CA THR A 6 5.21 0.32 12.87
C THR A 6 3.72 0.62 13.08
N LYS A 7 3.26 1.75 12.52
CA LYS A 7 1.83 2.13 12.56
C LYS A 7 0.90 1.03 12.00
N GLU A 8 1.36 0.26 11.03
CA GLU A 8 0.62 -0.85 10.44
C GLU A 8 0.50 -2.04 11.41
N GLN A 9 1.58 -2.39 12.11
CA GLN A 9 1.58 -3.46 13.13
C GLN A 9 0.66 -3.11 14.31
N VAL A 10 0.65 -1.84 14.72
CA VAL A 10 -0.26 -1.38 15.79
C VAL A 10 -1.72 -1.49 15.33
N LEU A 11 -2.03 -1.15 14.08
CA LEU A 11 -3.38 -1.31 13.54
C LEU A 11 -3.83 -2.77 13.56
N GLU A 12 -2.99 -3.70 13.11
CA GLU A 12 -3.29 -5.14 13.12
C GLU A 12 -3.58 -5.65 14.54
N LYS A 13 -2.80 -5.20 15.52
CA LYS A 13 -3.01 -5.53 16.93
C LYS A 13 -4.35 -5.00 17.44
N ILE A 14 -4.71 -3.77 17.09
CA ILE A 14 -5.97 -3.14 17.52
C ILE A 14 -7.17 -3.82 16.85
N MET A 15 -7.06 -4.16 15.56
CA MET A 15 -8.11 -4.89 14.82
C MET A 15 -8.37 -6.29 15.40
N SER A 16 -7.34 -6.94 15.95
CA SER A 16 -7.50 -8.24 16.62
C SER A 16 -8.15 -8.15 18.01
N GLN A 17 -8.28 -6.95 18.56
CA GLN A 17 -8.90 -6.71 19.86
C GLN A 17 -10.39 -6.41 19.69
N ASN A 18 -11.16 -6.71 20.74
CA ASN A 18 -12.58 -6.36 20.75
C ASN A 18 -12.75 -4.84 20.88
N LYS A 19 -13.62 -4.27 20.04
CA LYS A 19 -13.99 -2.86 20.13
C LYS A 19 -14.69 -2.60 21.48
N PRO A 20 -14.26 -1.61 22.28
CA PRO A 20 -14.91 -1.29 23.55
C PRO A 20 -16.28 -0.66 23.31
N ALA A 21 -17.21 -0.88 24.24
CA ALA A 21 -18.49 -0.19 24.28
C ALA A 21 -18.36 1.15 25.02
N CYS A 22 -19.10 2.16 24.57
CA CYS A 22 -19.13 3.45 25.23
C CYS A 22 -19.82 3.36 26.60
N PRO A 23 -19.19 3.82 27.70
CA PRO A 23 -19.80 3.73 29.03
C PRO A 23 -21.04 4.62 29.19
N ASN A 24 -21.25 5.59 28.30
CA ASN A 24 -22.35 6.56 28.38
C ASN A 24 -23.59 6.16 27.56
N CYS A 25 -23.42 5.40 26.47
CA CYS A 25 -24.54 5.02 25.59
C CYS A 25 -24.58 3.54 25.21
N GLY A 26 -23.56 2.75 25.58
CA GLY A 26 -23.46 1.33 25.25
C GLY A 26 -23.15 1.01 23.79
N ALA A 27 -23.08 2.00 22.90
CA ALA A 27 -22.74 1.78 21.49
C ALA A 27 -21.28 1.34 21.33
N GLU A 28 -21.03 0.47 20.34
CA GLU A 28 -19.69 0.06 19.94
C GLU A 28 -18.89 1.26 19.39
N MET A 29 -17.65 1.41 19.83
CA MET A 29 -16.79 2.52 19.39
C MET A 29 -16.14 2.23 18.04
N ASN A 30 -15.87 3.29 17.27
CA ASN A 30 -15.14 3.19 16.00
C ASN A 30 -13.65 3.43 16.21
N ILE A 31 -12.83 2.83 15.36
CA ILE A 31 -11.39 3.10 15.31
C ILE A 31 -11.19 4.44 14.62
N TRP A 32 -10.36 5.27 15.24
CA TRP A 32 -10.04 6.61 14.78
C TRP A 32 -8.52 6.76 14.63
N GLU A 33 -8.08 7.20 13.46
CA GLU A 33 -6.67 7.44 13.16
C GLU A 33 -6.22 8.80 13.69
N VAL A 34 -5.20 8.80 14.53
CA VAL A 34 -4.64 10.05 15.06
C VAL A 34 -4.00 10.86 13.91
N PRO A 35 -4.27 12.18 13.82
CA PRO A 35 -3.66 13.04 12.81
C PRO A 35 -2.13 12.96 12.82
N SER A 36 -1.52 12.97 11.64
CA SER A 36 -0.05 12.99 11.51
C SER A 36 0.58 14.28 12.05
N ILE A 37 -0.21 15.35 12.16
CA ILE A 37 0.20 16.63 12.74
C ILE A 37 -0.48 16.75 14.10
N ASN A 38 0.32 16.68 15.17
CA ASN A 38 -0.16 16.92 16.52
C ASN A 38 -0.45 18.43 16.68
N CYS A 39 -1.70 18.79 17.01
CA CYS A 39 -2.04 20.15 17.42
C CYS A 39 -1.83 20.30 18.94
N GLY A 40 -1.15 21.36 19.39
CA GLY A 40 -0.92 21.65 20.81
C GLY A 40 0.55 21.62 21.21
N ASP A 41 0.87 20.91 22.30
CA ASP A 41 2.21 20.78 22.89
C ASP A 41 3.16 19.81 22.14
N GLY A 42 2.65 19.16 21.09
CA GLY A 42 3.39 18.22 20.25
C GLY A 42 3.47 16.80 20.80
N LEU A 43 3.01 16.53 22.04
CA LEU A 43 3.07 15.21 22.66
C LEU A 43 2.02 14.23 22.09
N GLY A 44 0.94 14.77 21.54
CA GLY A 44 -0.12 13.98 20.90
C GLY A 44 -0.77 13.00 21.89
N TRP A 45 -1.27 11.87 21.38
CA TRP A 45 -2.02 10.89 22.16
C TRP A 45 -1.22 9.63 22.53
N GLY A 46 0.08 9.58 22.23
CA GLY A 46 0.95 8.44 22.55
C GLY A 46 0.65 7.11 21.82
N THR A 47 -0.42 7.05 21.01
CA THR A 47 -0.80 5.92 20.15
C THR A 47 -1.24 6.44 18.78
N PRO A 48 -1.00 5.69 17.68
CA PRO A 48 -1.46 6.09 16.35
C PRO A 48 -2.98 5.93 16.12
N TYR A 49 -3.68 5.19 16.99
CA TYR A 49 -5.13 4.98 16.88
C TYR A 49 -5.80 5.04 18.25
N LEU A 50 -7.05 5.50 18.23
CA LEU A 50 -7.94 5.58 19.40
C LEU A 50 -9.29 4.96 19.06
N TYR A 51 -10.05 4.61 20.09
CA TYR A 51 -11.48 4.30 19.95
C TYR A 51 -12.29 5.55 20.30
N ILE A 52 -13.23 5.94 19.43
CA ILE A 52 -14.10 7.09 19.67
C ILE A 52 -15.56 6.69 19.45
N CYS A 53 -16.43 7.18 20.34
CA CYS A 53 -17.88 7.02 20.21
C CYS A 53 -18.45 8.09 19.26
N PHE A 54 -18.91 7.66 18.08
CA PHE A 54 -19.59 8.52 17.10
C PHE A 54 -21.13 8.44 17.15
N ASN A 55 -21.69 7.96 18.26
CA ASN A 55 -23.14 8.02 18.45
C ASN A 55 -23.59 9.46 18.76
N ASP A 56 -24.31 10.08 17.83
CA ASP A 56 -24.82 11.45 17.96
C ASP A 56 -25.95 11.60 18.98
N GLU A 57 -26.56 10.49 19.40
CA GLU A 57 -27.56 10.45 20.47
C GLU A 57 -26.95 10.19 21.86
N CYS A 58 -25.61 10.06 21.94
CA CYS A 58 -24.94 9.78 23.19
C CYS A 58 -25.21 10.89 24.23
N PRO A 59 -25.69 10.57 25.46
CA PRO A 59 -26.02 11.56 26.46
C PRO A 59 -24.86 12.51 26.80
N LEU A 60 -23.64 11.98 26.75
CA LEU A 60 -22.41 12.74 26.96
C LEU A 60 -22.22 13.81 25.87
N TYR A 61 -22.44 13.45 24.61
CA TYR A 61 -22.25 14.31 23.45
C TYR A 61 -23.36 15.37 23.35
N VAL A 62 -24.61 14.98 23.56
CA VAL A 62 -25.75 15.92 23.52
C VAL A 62 -25.63 16.96 24.63
N LYS A 63 -25.37 16.53 25.87
CA LYS A 63 -25.18 17.45 27.02
C LYS A 63 -23.90 18.30 26.90
N GLY A 64 -22.89 17.81 26.19
CA GLY A 64 -21.63 18.52 25.99
C GLY A 64 -21.81 19.86 25.26
N TRP A 65 -22.75 19.93 24.32
CA TRP A 65 -23.06 21.17 23.59
C TRP A 65 -23.58 22.28 24.51
N GLU A 66 -24.52 21.94 25.40
CA GLU A 66 -25.07 22.88 26.38
C GLU A 66 -24.01 23.25 27.42
N ASN A 67 -23.29 22.25 27.95
CA ASN A 67 -22.29 22.45 29.00
C ASN A 67 -21.15 23.39 28.57
N ILE A 68 -20.62 23.22 27.35
CA ILE A 68 -19.56 24.12 26.85
C ILE A 68 -20.12 25.50 26.52
N LYS A 69 -21.35 25.58 25.98
CA LYS A 69 -21.99 26.85 25.68
C LYS A 69 -22.23 27.67 26.95
N ASP A 70 -22.71 27.06 28.02
CA ASP A 70 -23.03 27.75 29.26
C ASP A 70 -21.77 28.19 30.03
N ASN A 71 -20.73 27.35 30.05
CA ASN A 71 -19.51 27.64 30.81
C ASN A 71 -18.50 28.50 30.05
N TYR A 72 -18.45 28.38 28.71
CA TYR A 72 -17.38 28.97 27.90
C TYR A 72 -17.90 29.81 26.72
N SER A 73 -19.21 29.92 26.52
CA SER A 73 -19.81 30.67 25.39
C SER A 73 -19.32 30.25 24.00
N HIS A 74 -18.85 29.00 23.88
CA HIS A 74 -18.39 28.41 22.61
C HIS A 74 -19.34 27.30 22.16
N SER A 75 -19.52 27.16 20.85
CA SER A 75 -20.26 26.04 20.27
C SER A 75 -19.32 24.87 20.02
N ALA A 76 -19.15 24.02 21.04
CA ALA A 76 -18.40 22.76 20.93
C ALA A 76 -19.03 21.71 21.86
N SER A 77 -18.69 20.45 21.64
CA SER A 77 -19.04 19.34 22.52
C SER A 77 -17.83 18.44 22.73
N TYR A 78 -18.00 17.35 23.45
CA TYR A 78 -16.99 16.32 23.65
C TYR A 78 -17.56 14.93 23.33
N ARG A 79 -16.75 14.08 22.72
CA ARG A 79 -17.04 12.65 22.51
C ARG A 79 -16.18 11.82 23.45
N CYS A 80 -16.66 10.63 23.80
CA CYS A 80 -15.90 9.69 24.61
C CYS A 80 -14.83 9.01 23.75
N MET A 81 -13.59 9.00 24.23
CA MET A 81 -12.47 8.29 23.62
C MET A 81 -11.87 7.25 24.58
N ASN A 82 -11.24 6.23 24.03
CA ASN A 82 -10.54 5.18 24.78
C ASN A 82 -9.20 4.82 24.12
N TYR A 83 -8.19 4.57 24.94
CA TYR A 83 -6.89 4.09 24.47
C TYR A 83 -6.95 2.56 24.27
N PRO A 84 -6.50 2.05 23.10
CA PRO A 84 -6.51 0.62 22.84
C PRO A 84 -5.74 -0.18 23.90
N GLY A 85 -6.35 -1.25 24.41
CA GLY A 85 -5.77 -2.10 25.44
C GLY A 85 -5.88 -1.58 26.88
N THR A 86 -6.57 -0.46 27.11
CA THR A 86 -6.85 0.06 28.46
C THR A 86 -8.36 0.22 28.68
N GLU A 87 -8.77 0.26 29.95
CA GLU A 87 -10.13 0.64 30.36
C GLU A 87 -10.25 2.14 30.65
N GLN A 88 -9.26 2.94 30.22
CA GLN A 88 -9.26 4.38 30.43
C GLN A 88 -10.11 5.07 29.38
N PHE A 89 -11.15 5.78 29.84
CA PHE A 89 -12.02 6.59 29.01
C PHE A 89 -11.76 8.07 29.27
N GLU A 90 -11.50 8.81 28.20
CA GLU A 90 -11.27 10.25 28.23
C GLU A 90 -12.24 10.96 27.29
N LEU A 91 -12.10 12.29 27.19
CA LEU A 91 -12.96 13.15 26.40
C LEU A 91 -12.15 13.81 25.30
N ILE A 92 -12.63 13.73 24.07
CA ILE A 92 -12.10 14.50 22.94
C ILE A 92 -13.07 15.60 22.56
N THR A 93 -12.59 16.84 22.46
CA THR A 93 -13.41 17.99 22.10
C THR A 93 -13.66 18.02 20.60
N VAL A 94 -14.89 18.31 20.21
CA VAL A 94 -15.34 18.44 18.82
C VAL A 94 -16.03 19.79 18.63
N PHE A 95 -15.61 20.52 17.59
CA PHE A 95 -16.10 21.88 17.31
C PHE A 95 -17.31 21.90 16.36
N SER A 96 -17.70 20.75 15.82
CA SER A 96 -18.85 20.60 14.94
C SER A 96 -19.40 19.17 15.02
N PRO A 97 -20.63 18.91 14.53
CA PRO A 97 -21.16 17.54 14.43
C PRO A 97 -20.29 16.61 13.60
N VAL A 98 -19.67 17.16 12.54
CA VAL A 98 -18.70 16.49 11.66
C VAL A 98 -17.27 16.48 12.23
N GLY A 99 -17.08 17.00 13.44
CA GLY A 99 -15.77 17.01 14.10
C GLY A 99 -15.26 15.58 14.31
N ALA A 100 -13.98 15.36 13.99
CA ALA A 100 -13.29 14.07 14.06
C ALA A 100 -13.78 12.97 13.09
N THR A 101 -14.85 13.17 12.30
CA THR A 101 -15.37 12.10 11.43
C THR A 101 -14.47 11.76 10.24
N GLY A 102 -13.62 12.69 9.80
CA GLY A 102 -12.73 12.49 8.64
C GLY A 102 -11.60 11.48 8.83
N GLN A 103 -11.37 11.01 10.05
CA GLN A 103 -10.32 10.03 10.40
C GLN A 103 -10.90 8.73 10.96
N ILE A 104 -12.20 8.52 10.78
CA ILE A 104 -12.83 7.24 11.10
C ILE A 104 -12.29 6.19 10.12
N ILE A 105 -11.74 5.11 10.67
CA ILE A 105 -11.41 3.93 9.88
C ILE A 105 -12.69 3.12 9.74
N ASP A 106 -13.34 3.25 8.58
CA ASP A 106 -14.51 2.45 8.23
C ASP A 106 -14.09 1.00 7.97
N ASP A 107 -14.92 0.05 8.40
CA ASP A 107 -14.71 -1.39 8.22
C ASP A 107 -14.50 -1.75 6.73
N GLN A 108 -15.04 -0.93 5.80
CA GLN A 108 -14.82 -1.09 4.35
C GLN A 108 -13.37 -0.85 3.91
N VAL A 109 -12.68 0.13 4.49
CA VAL A 109 -11.28 0.45 4.12
C VAL A 109 -10.35 -0.66 4.63
N VAL A 110 -10.67 -1.21 5.79
CA VAL A 110 -9.95 -2.36 6.38
C VAL A 110 -10.12 -3.60 5.51
N ALA A 111 -11.35 -3.91 5.09
CA ALA A 111 -11.62 -5.03 4.20
C ALA A 111 -10.86 -4.92 2.88
N GLN A 112 -10.77 -3.72 2.29
CA GLN A 112 -9.97 -3.50 1.08
C GLN A 112 -8.47 -3.74 1.31
N GLN A 113 -7.94 -3.34 2.46
CA GLN A 113 -6.54 -3.61 2.83
C GLN A 113 -6.28 -5.11 3.04
N GLU A 114 -7.21 -5.84 3.65
CA GLU A 114 -7.10 -7.29 3.84
C GLU A 114 -7.16 -8.04 2.51
N VAL A 115 -8.10 -7.67 1.63
CA VAL A 115 -8.19 -8.21 0.27
C VAL A 115 -6.90 -7.94 -0.50
N LEU A 116 -6.33 -6.75 -0.38
CA LEU A 116 -5.04 -6.41 -0.98
C LEU A 116 -3.88 -7.23 -0.39
N LYS A 117 -3.85 -7.45 0.93
CA LYS A 117 -2.83 -8.29 1.57
C LYS A 117 -2.96 -9.74 1.11
N GLU A 118 -4.18 -10.24 0.98
CA GLU A 118 -4.44 -11.60 0.53
C GLU A 118 -4.06 -11.77 -0.95
N SER A 119 -4.38 -10.80 -1.80
CA SER A 119 -3.96 -10.81 -3.22
C SER A 119 -2.45 -10.75 -3.36
N ILE A 120 -1.76 -9.95 -2.54
CA ILE A 120 -0.29 -9.91 -2.50
C ILE A 120 0.28 -11.30 -2.14
N LYS A 121 -0.25 -11.95 -1.10
CA LYS A 121 0.20 -13.29 -0.69
C LYS A 121 -0.01 -14.33 -1.80
N LYS A 122 -1.18 -14.31 -2.43
CA LYS A 122 -1.51 -15.18 -3.57
C LYS A 122 -0.55 -14.93 -4.74
N GLY A 123 -0.32 -13.66 -5.09
CA GLY A 123 0.62 -13.27 -6.15
C GLY A 123 2.04 -13.77 -5.90
N PHE A 124 2.57 -13.64 -4.68
CA PHE A 124 3.89 -14.18 -4.32
C PHE A 124 3.96 -15.71 -4.35
N SER A 125 2.90 -16.41 -3.96
CA SER A 125 2.83 -17.87 -4.07
C SER A 125 2.91 -18.32 -5.53
N ILE A 126 2.12 -17.68 -6.40
CA ILE A 126 2.13 -17.96 -7.84
C ILE A 126 3.51 -17.67 -8.44
N LEU A 127 4.15 -16.56 -8.07
CA LEU A 127 5.49 -16.24 -8.54
C LEU A 127 6.52 -17.30 -8.12
N ALA A 128 6.46 -17.78 -6.88
CA ALA A 128 7.35 -18.83 -6.41
C ALA A 128 7.17 -20.13 -7.21
N GLU A 129 5.95 -20.53 -7.49
CA GLU A 129 5.65 -21.69 -8.36
C GLU A 129 6.14 -21.49 -9.79
N CYS A 130 5.96 -20.30 -10.37
CA CYS A 130 6.46 -19.95 -11.70
C CYS A 130 8.00 -20.04 -11.76
N TYR A 131 8.70 -19.67 -10.68
CA TYR A 131 10.15 -19.75 -10.61
C TYR A 131 10.65 -21.20 -10.66
N VAL A 132 10.02 -22.08 -9.88
CA VAL A 132 10.40 -23.51 -9.81
C VAL A 132 10.11 -24.21 -11.14
N SER A 133 8.95 -23.92 -11.75
CA SER A 133 8.55 -24.47 -13.05
C SER A 133 9.25 -23.82 -14.24
N LYS A 134 9.93 -22.67 -14.04
CA LYS A 134 10.52 -21.81 -15.09
C LYS A 134 9.50 -21.34 -16.12
N ASP A 135 8.27 -21.06 -15.69
CA ASP A 135 7.21 -20.56 -16.55
C ASP A 135 7.36 -19.05 -16.77
N SER A 136 8.07 -18.68 -17.84
CA SER A 136 8.27 -17.28 -18.23
C SER A 136 6.96 -16.56 -18.69
N PRO A 137 6.07 -17.19 -19.48
CA PRO A 137 4.79 -16.59 -19.86
C PRO A 137 3.91 -16.15 -18.69
N SER A 138 3.78 -16.97 -17.65
CA SER A 138 2.95 -16.64 -16.49
C SER A 138 3.47 -15.43 -15.71
N VAL A 139 4.81 -15.33 -15.53
CA VAL A 139 5.43 -14.15 -14.89
C VAL A 139 5.22 -12.90 -15.73
N MET A 140 5.33 -13.02 -17.06
CA MET A 140 5.07 -11.89 -17.96
C MET A 140 3.63 -11.39 -17.85
N ARG A 141 2.64 -12.28 -17.78
CA ARG A 141 1.23 -11.90 -17.57
C ARG A 141 1.05 -11.05 -16.30
N ILE A 142 1.70 -11.44 -15.21
CA ILE A 142 1.63 -10.71 -13.92
C ILE A 142 2.25 -9.31 -14.03
N ILE A 143 3.37 -9.16 -14.74
CA ILE A 143 4.00 -7.84 -14.95
C ILE A 143 3.06 -6.91 -15.74
N LEU A 144 2.43 -7.45 -16.78
CA LEU A 144 1.60 -6.70 -17.73
C LEU A 144 0.23 -6.34 -17.15
N ASP A 145 -0.28 -7.08 -16.17
CA ASP A 145 -1.58 -6.83 -15.56
C ASP A 145 -1.54 -5.59 -14.63
N PRO A 146 -2.30 -4.52 -14.92
CA PRO A 146 -2.36 -3.34 -14.06
C PRO A 146 -3.17 -3.57 -12.78
N THR A 147 -4.01 -4.61 -12.72
CA THR A 147 -4.83 -4.93 -11.54
C THR A 147 -4.02 -5.60 -10.43
N GLU A 148 -2.85 -6.15 -10.77
CA GLU A 148 -1.97 -6.80 -9.82
C GLU A 148 -1.25 -5.79 -8.91
N PRO A 149 -1.01 -6.13 -7.62
CA PRO A 149 -0.35 -5.24 -6.70
C PRO A 149 1.04 -4.84 -7.17
N ALA A 150 1.39 -3.55 -7.04
CA ALA A 150 2.67 -3.01 -7.51
C ALA A 150 3.90 -3.77 -6.98
N ARG A 151 3.85 -4.26 -5.73
CA ARG A 151 4.92 -5.07 -5.12
C ARG A 151 5.11 -6.42 -5.84
N VAL A 152 4.01 -7.08 -6.21
CA VAL A 152 4.04 -8.37 -6.93
C VAL A 152 4.62 -8.15 -8.33
N ARG A 153 4.16 -7.09 -9.02
CA ARG A 153 4.67 -6.71 -10.36
C ARG A 153 6.16 -6.40 -10.35
N LEU A 154 6.65 -5.69 -9.33
CA LEU A 154 8.08 -5.39 -9.16
C LEU A 154 8.89 -6.67 -8.98
N LYS A 155 8.42 -7.60 -8.15
CA LYS A 155 9.11 -8.89 -7.97
C LYS A 155 9.08 -9.73 -9.24
N ALA A 156 7.95 -9.76 -9.94
CA ALA A 156 7.81 -10.44 -11.21
C ALA A 156 8.82 -9.87 -12.25
N ALA A 157 8.96 -8.54 -12.31
CA ALA A 157 9.93 -7.86 -13.17
C ALA A 157 11.38 -8.20 -12.82
N GLU A 158 11.71 -8.48 -11.57
CA GLU A 158 13.03 -9.01 -11.22
C GLU A 158 13.21 -10.45 -11.71
N MET A 159 12.21 -11.30 -11.45
CA MET A 159 12.27 -12.74 -11.75
C MET A 159 12.34 -13.02 -13.25
N ILE A 160 11.69 -12.21 -14.09
CA ILE A 160 11.74 -12.37 -15.55
C ILE A 160 13.16 -12.20 -16.10
N GLY A 161 14.03 -11.42 -15.44
CA GLY A 161 15.43 -11.32 -15.83
C GLY A 161 16.20 -12.63 -15.66
N ASP A 162 15.82 -13.45 -14.67
CA ASP A 162 16.49 -14.71 -14.36
C ASP A 162 15.93 -15.87 -15.19
N ILE A 163 14.62 -15.96 -15.33
CA ILE A 163 13.94 -17.07 -16.03
C ILE A 163 13.68 -16.78 -17.51
N GLY A 164 13.56 -15.52 -17.90
CA GLY A 164 13.09 -15.10 -19.22
C GLY A 164 14.01 -15.50 -20.36
N GLU A 165 13.39 -15.76 -21.50
CA GLU A 165 14.05 -16.03 -22.79
C GLU A 165 14.02 -14.77 -23.67
N THR A 166 14.59 -14.85 -24.87
CA THR A 166 14.65 -13.71 -25.81
C THR A 166 13.27 -13.18 -26.19
N ASP A 167 12.26 -14.04 -26.17
CA ASP A 167 10.88 -13.71 -26.54
C ASP A 167 10.22 -12.77 -25.54
N ALA A 168 10.77 -12.63 -24.33
CA ALA A 168 10.27 -11.72 -23.31
C ALA A 168 10.64 -10.25 -23.54
N ILE A 169 11.65 -9.98 -24.36
CA ILE A 169 12.20 -8.62 -24.53
C ILE A 169 11.20 -7.69 -25.23
N GLU A 170 10.58 -8.16 -26.31
CA GLU A 170 9.70 -7.34 -27.13
C GLU A 170 8.40 -6.92 -26.39
N PRO A 171 7.69 -7.81 -25.67
CA PRO A 171 6.57 -7.41 -24.81
C PRO A 171 6.96 -6.38 -23.73
N LEU A 172 8.14 -6.55 -23.12
CA LEU A 172 8.62 -5.66 -22.06
C LEU A 172 8.99 -4.26 -22.58
N ARG A 173 9.51 -4.15 -23.80
CA ARG A 173 9.83 -2.88 -24.46
C ARG A 173 8.60 -2.12 -24.96
N ASN A 174 7.57 -2.85 -25.38
CA ASN A 174 6.37 -2.26 -25.95
C ASN A 174 5.42 -1.68 -24.88
N LEU A 175 5.55 -2.08 -23.62
CA LEU A 175 4.74 -1.55 -22.52
C LEU A 175 5.40 -0.36 -21.84
N LYS A 176 4.63 0.70 -21.57
CA LYS A 176 5.02 1.78 -20.67
C LYS A 176 4.42 1.54 -19.29
N PHE A 177 5.27 1.43 -18.27
CA PHE A 177 4.82 1.28 -16.90
C PHE A 177 4.61 2.65 -16.26
N GLU A 178 3.49 2.84 -15.54
CA GLU A 178 3.19 4.09 -14.83
C GLU A 178 4.19 4.33 -13.68
N SER A 179 4.63 3.26 -13.03
CA SER A 179 5.63 3.33 -11.97
C SER A 179 7.04 3.33 -12.55
N ARG A 180 7.77 4.42 -12.29
CA ARG A 180 9.18 4.56 -12.63
C ARG A 180 10.04 3.41 -12.10
N ILE A 181 9.75 2.93 -10.88
CA ILE A 181 10.52 1.86 -10.24
C ILE A 181 10.37 0.54 -11.01
N ILE A 182 9.16 0.24 -11.50
CA ILE A 182 8.90 -0.97 -12.30
C ILE A 182 9.59 -0.84 -13.66
N GLN A 183 9.50 0.33 -14.31
CA GLN A 183 10.16 0.60 -15.58
C GLN A 183 11.68 0.37 -15.50
N GLU A 184 12.34 0.99 -14.51
CA GLU A 184 13.79 0.83 -14.29
C GLU A 184 14.16 -0.65 -14.06
N LYS A 185 13.32 -1.39 -13.31
CA LYS A 185 13.57 -2.81 -13.04
C LYS A 185 13.39 -3.69 -14.28
N VAL A 186 12.42 -3.39 -15.13
CA VAL A 186 12.20 -4.08 -16.40
C VAL A 186 13.38 -3.88 -17.34
N GLU A 187 13.93 -2.66 -17.42
CA GLU A 187 15.12 -2.35 -18.23
C GLU A 187 16.37 -3.08 -17.75
N GLU A 188 16.56 -3.18 -16.42
CA GLU A 188 17.61 -4.00 -15.81
C GLU A 188 17.46 -5.47 -16.22
N SER A 189 16.23 -6.00 -16.18
CA SER A 189 15.94 -7.40 -16.54
C SER A 189 16.14 -7.68 -18.02
N VAL A 190 15.76 -6.77 -18.92
CA VAL A 190 16.06 -6.88 -20.36
C VAL A 190 17.57 -6.92 -20.61
N SER A 191 18.33 -6.08 -19.89
CA SER A 191 19.79 -6.07 -19.98
C SER A 191 20.39 -7.42 -19.53
N LYS A 192 19.88 -8.01 -18.44
CA LYS A 192 20.29 -9.35 -17.98
C LYS A 192 19.99 -10.44 -18.99
N ILE A 193 18.83 -10.41 -19.64
CA ILE A 193 18.47 -11.38 -20.69
C ILE A 193 19.47 -11.27 -21.87
N HIS A 194 19.79 -10.05 -22.30
CA HIS A 194 20.78 -9.84 -23.36
C HIS A 194 22.17 -10.38 -23.00
N GLU A 195 22.63 -10.17 -21.77
CA GLU A 195 23.89 -10.71 -21.28
C GLU A 195 23.88 -12.24 -21.26
N LYS A 196 22.81 -12.85 -20.74
CA LYS A 196 22.64 -14.31 -20.64
C LYS A 196 22.68 -15.01 -22.00
N PHE A 197 22.06 -14.42 -23.03
CA PHE A 197 22.00 -15.00 -24.37
C PHE A 197 23.06 -14.44 -25.34
N PHE A 198 23.98 -13.58 -24.87
CA PHE A 198 24.96 -12.89 -25.71
C PHE A 198 24.34 -12.16 -26.91
N THR A 199 23.18 -11.55 -26.68
CA THR A 199 22.44 -10.77 -27.68
C THR A 199 22.48 -9.27 -27.37
N ARG A 200 22.07 -8.45 -28.32
CA ARG A 200 21.86 -7.00 -28.18
C ARG A 200 20.81 -6.55 -29.19
N GLU A 201 20.17 -5.42 -28.94
CA GLU A 201 19.24 -4.81 -29.90
C GLU A 201 20.02 -4.12 -31.03
N CYS A 202 19.51 -4.20 -32.26
CA CYS A 202 20.06 -3.48 -33.40
C CYS A 202 19.76 -1.98 -33.26
N PRO A 203 20.76 -1.08 -33.33
CA PRO A 203 20.54 0.36 -33.12
C PRO A 203 19.70 1.03 -34.23
N PHE A 204 19.43 0.34 -35.34
CA PHE A 204 18.67 0.88 -36.46
C PHE A 204 17.24 0.35 -36.56
N CYS A 205 17.00 -0.90 -36.14
CA CYS A 205 15.71 -1.57 -36.32
C CYS A 205 15.21 -2.30 -35.07
N ALA A 206 15.87 -2.13 -33.93
CA ALA A 206 15.55 -2.75 -32.63
C ALA A 206 15.55 -4.28 -32.57
N GLU A 207 15.74 -4.97 -33.71
CA GLU A 207 15.79 -6.43 -33.79
C GLU A 207 16.90 -7.04 -32.90
N ILE A 208 16.61 -8.18 -32.27
CA ILE A 208 17.56 -8.91 -31.44
C ILE A 208 18.63 -9.56 -32.31
N ILE A 209 19.87 -9.08 -32.19
CA ILE A 209 21.05 -9.60 -32.90
C ILE A 209 22.06 -10.19 -31.92
N LYS A 210 22.95 -11.07 -32.40
CA LYS A 210 24.07 -11.56 -31.58
C LYS A 210 25.05 -10.42 -31.33
N LYS A 211 25.67 -10.38 -30.15
CA LYS A 211 26.64 -9.34 -29.76
C LYS A 211 27.82 -9.22 -30.74
N ARG A 212 28.26 -10.35 -31.31
CA ARG A 212 29.33 -10.44 -32.32
C ARG A 212 28.87 -10.20 -33.78
N ALA A 213 27.61 -9.87 -34.01
CA ALA A 213 27.12 -9.64 -35.36
C ALA A 213 27.72 -8.35 -35.92
N ASN A 214 28.33 -8.42 -37.10
CA ASN A 214 28.87 -7.27 -37.83
C ASN A 214 27.81 -6.63 -38.73
N THR A 215 26.85 -7.41 -39.21
CA THR A 215 25.76 -6.95 -40.08
C THR A 215 24.44 -7.46 -39.54
N CYS A 216 23.43 -6.60 -39.47
CA CYS A 216 22.08 -7.01 -39.12
C CYS A 216 21.43 -7.68 -40.34
N LYS A 217 20.93 -8.91 -40.17
CA LYS A 217 20.26 -9.65 -41.27
C LYS A 217 18.90 -9.06 -41.66
N HIS A 218 18.27 -8.31 -40.77
CA HIS A 218 16.95 -7.73 -41.00
C HIS A 218 17.05 -6.42 -41.79
N CYS A 219 17.88 -5.46 -41.34
CA CYS A 219 18.00 -4.15 -42.00
C CYS A 219 19.20 -4.03 -42.94
N GLY A 220 20.09 -5.03 -43.03
CA GLY A 220 21.25 -5.05 -43.91
C GLY A 220 22.37 -4.07 -43.53
N LYS A 221 22.20 -3.26 -42.47
CA LYS A 221 23.18 -2.25 -42.05
C LYS A 221 24.32 -2.87 -41.23
N GLU A 222 25.50 -2.28 -41.35
CA GLU A 222 26.66 -2.61 -40.53
C GLU A 222 26.46 -2.12 -39.10
N VAL A 223 26.59 -3.05 -38.16
CA VAL A 223 26.39 -2.85 -36.71
C VAL A 223 27.70 -3.09 -35.93
N ALA A 224 28.81 -3.34 -36.63
CA ALA A 224 30.13 -3.47 -36.01
C ALA A 224 30.54 -2.14 -35.34
N GLY A 225 30.91 -2.19 -34.04
CA GLY A 225 31.41 -1.02 -33.30
C GLY A 225 30.38 0.03 -32.87
N LYS A 226 29.08 -0.22 -33.08
CA LYS A 226 27.97 0.60 -32.57
C LYS A 226 27.16 -0.14 -31.51
#